data_AF-A0A5M6I8U9-F1
#
_entry.id   AF-A0A5M6I8U9-F1
#
_cell.length_a   1.000
_cell.length_b   1.000
_cell.length_c   1.000
_cell.angle_alpha   90.00
_cell.angle_beta   90.00
_cell.angle_gamma   90.00
#
_symmetry.space_group_name_H-M   'P 1'
#
loop_
_entity.id
_entity.type
_entity.pdbx_description
1 polymer ?
#
loop_
_entity_poly.entity_id
_entity_poly.type
_entity_poly.pdbx_seq_one_letter_code
_entity_poly.pdbx_strand_id
1 'polypeptide(L)'
;MGDTVKKVVSSALAVACLLAADSAVAQSLDRINDRGLDRGRAEALERYRLDRSVDRGRAQGREAERYTVSPAWSPDANRFAGRPSGRGAAQRIGGQDRDVDFTRSVGQRQRAEGLNPQGGRVGLFRVFPRLSAGGAYESNVFATDEDTKGDFVATVEPNLTVRSDWPVHSLNFGAHAVIGRHAEYTGEDYNDFGAEADGVIEIQRGTDFLWSAAYEEGHLGRGSPDDVGGGDGPRTFDRSTGYAALSRSLGVLGATVDSSITYTDFHDGETITGATINHDDDDHVVIAPGARLSYSHVAGDELYVRTRYVETIFDDPTEDGGPDRDNTGFDLIFGATKTFDAVWRGEVYAGYAPRFFDDDAMEAINGADAIVAGVSVVWNPTAQTSVLGNVRRSATATVTGTTSGISATGLGLGVEHEVTRATVVFGTVQYSYNDFIGESREDDIYELNLGADYAMNRYVSFDLGYNFTQQDSSEDGEDYEGHTIGLGVTLRY
;
A
#
# COMPACT_ATOMS: atom_id res chain seq x y z
N MET A 1 -12.82 -18.56 20.97
CA MET A 1 -11.89 -18.65 19.82
C MET A 1 -12.20 -19.71 18.74
N GLY A 2 -12.44 -21.00 19.02
CA GLY A 2 -12.42 -22.04 17.95
C GLY A 2 -13.65 -22.27 17.06
N ASP A 3 -14.86 -21.83 17.46
CA ASP A 3 -16.13 -22.25 16.82
C ASP A 3 -16.81 -21.14 16.00
N THR A 4 -16.56 -19.87 16.33
CA THR A 4 -17.11 -18.70 15.61
C THR A 4 -16.35 -18.46 14.30
N VAL A 5 -15.01 -18.51 14.33
CA VAL A 5 -14.14 -18.41 13.14
C VAL A 5 -14.43 -19.54 12.13
N LYS A 6 -14.68 -20.77 12.60
CA LYS A 6 -15.08 -21.89 11.72
C LYS A 6 -16.44 -21.68 11.07
N LYS A 7 -17.42 -21.11 11.79
CA LYS A 7 -18.77 -20.84 11.27
C LYS A 7 -18.75 -19.72 10.22
N VAL A 8 -17.96 -18.66 10.42
CA VAL A 8 -17.81 -17.56 9.46
C VAL A 8 -17.10 -18.02 8.19
N VAL A 9 -15.97 -18.75 8.32
CA VAL A 9 -15.25 -19.32 7.17
C VAL A 9 -16.12 -20.32 6.39
N SER A 10 -16.92 -21.15 7.08
CA SER A 10 -17.84 -22.09 6.41
C SER A 10 -19.00 -21.40 5.69
N SER A 11 -19.48 -20.27 6.21
CA SER A 11 -20.56 -19.50 5.62
C SER A 11 -20.08 -18.72 4.39
N ALA A 12 -18.87 -18.15 4.44
CA ALA A 12 -18.23 -17.50 3.31
C ALA A 12 -17.92 -18.49 2.17
N LEU A 13 -17.47 -19.71 2.48
CA LEU A 13 -17.28 -20.77 1.48
C LEU A 13 -18.62 -21.23 0.86
N ALA A 14 -19.68 -21.31 1.66
CA ALA A 14 -21.01 -21.71 1.18
C ALA A 14 -21.61 -20.67 0.23
N VAL A 15 -21.44 -19.37 0.50
CA VAL A 15 -21.87 -18.28 -0.40
C VAL A 15 -21.04 -18.27 -1.70
N ALA A 16 -19.73 -18.49 -1.61
CA ALA A 16 -18.87 -18.63 -2.80
C ALA A 16 -19.24 -19.86 -3.66
N CYS A 17 -19.63 -20.98 -3.03
CA CYS A 17 -20.15 -22.16 -3.74
C CYS A 17 -21.54 -21.92 -4.35
N LEU A 18 -22.43 -21.17 -3.68
CA LEU A 18 -23.76 -20.83 -4.20
C LEU A 18 -23.69 -19.89 -5.41
N LEU A 19 -22.72 -18.97 -5.44
CA LEU A 19 -22.47 -18.10 -6.60
C LEU A 19 -21.75 -18.81 -7.75
N ALA A 20 -21.02 -19.89 -7.47
CA ALA A 20 -20.39 -20.75 -8.49
C ALA A 20 -21.33 -21.83 -9.06
N ALA A 21 -22.47 -22.11 -8.39
CA ALA A 21 -23.33 -23.24 -8.74
C ALA A 21 -24.52 -22.91 -9.65
N ASP A 22 -24.84 -21.64 -9.93
CA ASP A 22 -26.03 -21.31 -10.71
C ASP A 22 -25.81 -21.35 -12.23
N SER A 23 -25.65 -22.57 -12.73
CA SER A 23 -25.64 -22.91 -14.16
C SER A 23 -26.97 -22.63 -14.88
N ALA A 24 -28.02 -22.18 -14.18
CA ALA A 24 -29.32 -21.88 -14.77
C ALA A 24 -29.41 -20.45 -15.35
N VAL A 25 -28.55 -19.51 -14.92
CA VAL A 25 -28.50 -18.16 -15.49
C VAL A 25 -27.69 -18.13 -16.80
N ALA A 26 -26.70 -19.00 -16.95
CA ALA A 26 -25.93 -19.15 -18.19
C ALA A 26 -26.74 -19.74 -19.35
N GLN A 27 -27.76 -20.56 -19.07
CA GLN A 27 -28.58 -21.22 -20.11
C GLN A 27 -29.72 -20.36 -20.67
N SER A 28 -30.04 -19.22 -20.04
CA SER A 28 -31.10 -18.32 -20.52
C SER A 28 -30.60 -17.28 -21.54
N LEU A 29 -29.30 -16.95 -21.51
CA LEU A 29 -28.68 -15.98 -22.43
C LEU A 29 -28.23 -16.59 -23.76
N ASP A 30 -28.02 -17.91 -23.82
CA ASP A 30 -27.62 -18.62 -25.06
C ASP A 30 -28.79 -18.81 -26.05
N ARG A 31 -30.03 -18.48 -25.66
CA ARG A 31 -31.23 -18.70 -26.47
C ARG A 31 -31.69 -17.48 -27.29
N ILE A 32 -30.96 -16.37 -27.26
CA ILE A 32 -31.36 -15.12 -27.95
C ILE A 32 -30.56 -14.80 -29.22
N ASN A 33 -29.48 -15.54 -29.56
CA ASN A 33 -28.63 -15.19 -30.70
C ASN A 33 -28.59 -16.20 -31.85
N ASP A 34 -29.70 -16.86 -32.12
CA ASP A 34 -29.81 -17.76 -33.27
C ASP A 34 -30.87 -17.27 -34.26
N ARG A 35 -30.48 -16.30 -35.10
CA ARG A 35 -31.10 -15.99 -36.40
C ARG A 35 -30.25 -15.01 -37.21
N GLY A 36 -29.49 -15.57 -38.16
CA GLY A 36 -29.44 -15.00 -39.51
C GLY A 36 -28.18 -14.26 -39.95
N LEU A 37 -27.37 -15.03 -40.70
CA LEU A 37 -26.70 -14.66 -41.95
C LEU A 37 -25.24 -14.17 -41.91
N ASP A 38 -24.38 -15.15 -42.22
CA ASP A 38 -23.16 -15.05 -43.02
C ASP A 38 -23.17 -13.94 -44.08
N ARG A 39 -22.08 -13.15 -44.11
CA ARG A 39 -21.32 -12.79 -45.33
C ARG A 39 -20.05 -12.04 -44.94
N GLY A 40 -18.88 -12.60 -45.29
CA GLY A 40 -17.56 -11.97 -45.09
C GLY A 40 -16.44 -12.88 -44.59
N ARG A 41 -16.63 -14.21 -44.62
CA ARG A 41 -15.67 -15.22 -44.15
C ARG A 41 -14.60 -15.50 -45.21
N ALA A 42 -13.72 -14.53 -45.48
CA ALA A 42 -12.46 -14.75 -46.20
C ALA A 42 -11.38 -13.68 -45.92
N GLU A 43 -11.77 -12.46 -45.52
CA GLU A 43 -10.81 -11.39 -45.17
C GLU A 43 -10.61 -11.23 -43.65
N ALA A 44 -11.44 -11.89 -42.82
CA ALA A 44 -11.34 -11.86 -41.35
C ALA A 44 -10.33 -12.87 -40.76
N LEU A 45 -9.75 -13.77 -41.56
CA LEU A 45 -8.85 -14.83 -41.08
C LEU A 45 -7.36 -14.51 -41.15
N GLU A 46 -6.97 -13.39 -41.78
CA GLU A 46 -5.59 -12.91 -41.80
C GLU A 46 -5.32 -11.83 -40.73
N ARG A 47 -6.32 -10.99 -40.39
CA ARG A 47 -6.23 -10.08 -39.23
C ARG A 47 -6.31 -10.80 -37.87
N TYR A 48 -6.87 -12.01 -37.82
CA TYR A 48 -7.01 -12.80 -36.58
C TYR A 48 -5.71 -13.50 -36.13
N ARG A 49 -4.65 -13.49 -36.94
CA ARG A 49 -3.37 -14.16 -36.63
C ARG A 49 -2.25 -13.23 -36.15
N LEU A 50 -2.36 -11.92 -36.33
CA LEU A 50 -1.33 -10.94 -35.94
C LEU A 50 -1.63 -10.18 -34.64
N ASP A 51 -2.88 -10.17 -34.18
CA ASP A 51 -3.31 -9.38 -32.99
C ASP A 51 -3.15 -10.11 -31.64
N ARG A 52 -2.53 -11.31 -31.65
CA ARG A 52 -2.53 -12.20 -30.48
C ARG A 52 -1.42 -11.95 -29.45
N SER A 53 -0.76 -10.79 -29.50
CA SER A 53 0.43 -10.51 -28.66
C SER A 53 0.30 -9.31 -27.71
N VAL A 54 -0.80 -8.54 -27.70
CA VAL A 54 -0.84 -7.26 -26.97
C VAL A 54 -1.87 -7.22 -25.82
N ASP A 55 -2.71 -8.23 -25.64
CA ASP A 55 -4.04 -7.97 -25.09
C ASP A 55 -4.37 -8.54 -23.70
N ARG A 56 -3.41 -8.65 -22.76
CA ARG A 56 -3.72 -9.30 -21.45
C ARG A 56 -3.08 -8.67 -20.22
N GLY A 57 -3.96 -8.23 -19.31
CA GLY A 57 -3.73 -8.20 -17.87
C GLY A 57 -3.22 -6.88 -17.29
N ARG A 58 -4.08 -5.85 -17.20
CA ARG A 58 -3.77 -4.60 -16.50
C ARG A 58 -5.00 -4.10 -15.72
N ALA A 59 -4.69 -3.46 -14.59
CA ALA A 59 -5.58 -2.87 -13.57
C ALA A 59 -6.11 -3.84 -12.50
N GLN A 60 -5.30 -4.04 -11.46
CA GLN A 60 -5.77 -4.25 -10.09
C GLN A 60 -4.94 -3.32 -9.19
N GLY A 61 -5.46 -2.13 -8.92
CA GLY A 61 -4.95 -1.28 -7.85
C GLY A 61 -5.32 -1.93 -6.52
N ARG A 62 -4.31 -2.30 -5.73
CA ARG A 62 -4.46 -2.67 -4.33
C ARG A 62 -4.07 -1.46 -3.52
N GLU A 63 -5.04 -0.80 -2.90
CA GLU A 63 -4.77 -0.08 -1.65
C GLU A 63 -4.82 -1.14 -0.55
N ALA A 64 -3.64 -1.57 -0.12
CA ALA A 64 -3.48 -1.95 1.28
C ALA A 64 -3.35 -0.63 2.02
N GLU A 65 -4.26 -0.37 2.97
CA GLU A 65 -4.09 0.68 3.98
C GLU A 65 -2.80 0.36 4.74
N ARG A 66 -1.68 0.91 4.26
CA ARG A 66 -0.46 1.01 5.04
C ARG A 66 -0.55 2.33 5.77
N TYR A 67 -0.81 2.26 7.07
CA TYR A 67 -0.29 3.28 7.97
C TYR A 67 1.20 3.34 7.71
N THR A 68 1.63 4.37 6.99
CA THR A 68 3.05 4.61 6.75
C THR A 68 3.43 5.57 7.85
N VAL A 69 3.76 5.04 9.02
CA VAL A 69 4.60 5.82 9.92
C VAL A 69 5.95 5.89 9.21
N SER A 70 6.41 7.09 8.89
CA SER A 70 7.73 7.29 8.31
C SER A 70 8.74 6.87 9.38
N PRO A 71 9.49 5.76 9.22
CA PRO A 71 10.63 5.55 10.09
C PRO A 71 11.66 6.64 9.80
N ALA A 72 12.42 6.98 10.84
CA ALA A 72 13.78 7.45 10.75
C ALA A 72 14.45 7.01 9.44
N TRP A 73 14.70 7.98 8.56
CA TRP A 73 15.19 7.88 7.17
C TRP A 73 15.52 6.45 6.67
N SER A 74 14.71 5.93 5.75
CA SER A 74 15.01 4.70 4.99
C SER A 74 15.35 5.03 3.52
N PRO A 75 16.47 4.51 2.97
CA PRO A 75 16.84 4.60 1.55
C PRO A 75 15.72 4.26 0.55
N ASP A 76 14.73 3.47 0.97
CA ASP A 76 13.59 3.06 0.15
C ASP A 76 12.28 3.77 0.47
N ALA A 77 12.07 4.24 1.72
CA ALA A 77 10.88 5.01 2.12
C ALA A 77 10.82 6.38 1.40
N ASN A 78 11.98 6.96 1.07
CA ASN A 78 12.10 8.21 0.32
C ASN A 78 11.53 8.17 -1.11
N ARG A 79 11.04 7.01 -1.60
CA ARG A 79 10.47 6.85 -2.95
C ARG A 79 8.93 6.80 -2.99
N PHE A 80 8.25 7.34 -1.97
CA PHE A 80 6.80 7.32 -1.73
C PHE A 80 6.22 6.02 -1.16
N ALA A 81 5.41 6.19 -0.11
CA ALA A 81 4.24 5.39 0.20
C ALA A 81 3.39 5.23 -1.09
N GLY A 82 3.36 4.01 -1.64
CA GLY A 82 2.74 3.77 -2.95
C GLY A 82 3.46 2.78 -3.85
N ARG A 83 4.36 1.93 -3.33
CA ARG A 83 4.70 0.69 -4.03
C ARG A 83 3.53 -0.28 -3.94
N PRO A 84 2.78 -0.57 -5.02
CA PRO A 84 1.95 -1.76 -5.02
C PRO A 84 2.84 -2.99 -4.93
N SER A 85 2.69 -3.78 -3.86
CA SER A 85 3.06 -5.19 -3.86
C SER A 85 2.12 -5.91 -4.82
N GLY A 86 2.51 -5.98 -6.11
CA GLY A 86 1.69 -6.63 -7.13
C GLY A 86 2.27 -6.63 -8.54
N ARG A 87 2.64 -7.82 -9.01
CA ARG A 87 2.89 -8.27 -10.41
C ARG A 87 3.53 -7.25 -11.38
N GLY A 88 4.86 -7.30 -11.46
CA GLY A 88 5.54 -7.14 -12.75
C GLY A 88 5.31 -8.40 -13.60
N ALA A 89 4.32 -8.38 -14.49
CA ALA A 89 4.22 -9.42 -15.51
C ALA A 89 5.49 -9.38 -16.39
N ALA A 90 6.12 -10.54 -16.54
CA ALA A 90 7.36 -10.74 -17.28
C ALA A 90 7.26 -10.18 -18.71
N GLN A 91 8.04 -9.13 -18.97
CA GLN A 91 8.33 -8.67 -20.33
C GLN A 91 9.33 -9.66 -20.94
N ARG A 92 8.87 -10.53 -21.85
CA ARG A 92 9.77 -11.31 -22.70
C ARG A 92 10.43 -10.35 -23.69
N ILE A 93 11.75 -10.18 -23.60
CA ILE A 93 12.54 -9.40 -24.55
C ILE A 93 12.70 -10.15 -25.86
N GLY A 94 12.44 -9.45 -26.96
CA GLY A 94 12.88 -9.81 -28.31
C GLY A 94 12.70 -8.66 -29.29
N GLY A 95 13.78 -7.91 -29.56
CA GLY A 95 13.96 -7.06 -30.76
C GLY A 95 13.66 -5.56 -30.59
N GLN A 96 14.71 -4.74 -30.78
CA GLN A 96 14.76 -3.29 -31.07
C GLN A 96 13.43 -2.71 -31.60
N ASP A 97 12.75 -1.74 -30.98
CA ASP A 97 13.15 -0.38 -30.63
C ASP A 97 12.29 0.16 -29.44
N ARG A 98 12.75 1.23 -28.82
CA ARG A 98 12.30 1.82 -27.53
C ARG A 98 10.80 2.12 -27.39
N ASP A 99 10.13 1.50 -26.41
CA ASP A 99 8.90 2.04 -25.79
C ASP A 99 9.15 2.31 -24.30
N VAL A 100 9.31 3.58 -23.96
CA VAL A 100 9.31 4.03 -22.56
C VAL A 100 7.91 3.81 -21.99
N ASP A 101 7.78 3.10 -20.85
CA ASP A 101 6.50 2.97 -20.17
C ASP A 101 6.13 4.31 -19.49
N PHE A 102 5.41 5.14 -20.23
CA PHE A 102 4.91 6.43 -19.77
C PHE A 102 3.72 6.31 -18.80
N THR A 103 3.24 5.09 -18.50
CA THR A 103 2.21 4.87 -17.47
C THR A 103 2.77 4.82 -16.05
N ARG A 104 4.10 4.92 -15.92
CA ARG A 104 4.87 4.91 -14.67
C ARG A 104 5.75 6.15 -14.58
N SER A 105 6.05 6.55 -13.35
CA SER A 105 7.00 7.62 -13.07
C SER A 105 8.43 7.20 -13.42
N VAL A 106 9.34 8.17 -13.57
CA VAL A 106 10.77 7.94 -13.85
C VAL A 106 11.40 7.04 -12.78
N GLY A 107 11.09 7.27 -11.50
CA GLY A 107 11.56 6.46 -10.37
C GLY A 107 11.03 5.03 -10.38
N GLN A 108 9.86 4.80 -10.97
CA GLN A 108 9.22 3.48 -11.11
C GLN A 108 9.61 2.73 -12.39
N ARG A 109 10.25 3.40 -13.35
CA ARG A 109 10.75 2.75 -14.56
C ARG A 109 11.96 1.90 -14.23
N GLN A 110 12.13 0.83 -15.00
CA GLN A 110 13.40 0.12 -15.00
C GLN A 110 14.50 1.12 -15.33
N ARG A 111 15.55 1.16 -14.51
CA ARG A 111 16.72 2.02 -14.80
C ARG A 111 17.30 1.58 -16.14
N ALA A 112 18.07 2.48 -16.77
CA ALA A 112 18.71 2.22 -18.05
C ALA A 112 19.39 0.84 -18.11
N GLU A 113 19.41 0.23 -19.29
CA GLU A 113 19.98 -1.10 -19.50
C GLU A 113 21.36 -1.25 -18.84
N GLY A 114 21.52 -2.33 -18.10
CA GLY A 114 22.76 -2.65 -17.41
C GLY A 114 22.92 -2.10 -16.00
N LEU A 115 21.94 -1.34 -15.49
CA LEU A 115 21.88 -0.86 -14.09
C LEU A 115 20.85 -1.61 -13.23
N ASN A 116 19.94 -2.38 -13.83
CA ASN A 116 18.97 -3.18 -13.08
C ASN A 116 19.65 -4.44 -12.49
N PRO A 117 19.29 -4.84 -11.25
CA PRO A 117 19.71 -6.11 -10.68
C PRO A 117 19.19 -7.26 -11.55
N GLN A 118 20.02 -8.27 -11.77
CA GLN A 118 19.68 -9.42 -12.62
C GLN A 118 19.10 -10.58 -11.80
N GLY A 119 19.42 -10.64 -10.51
CA GLY A 119 19.10 -11.75 -9.64
C GLY A 119 19.87 -13.03 -10.00
N GLY A 120 19.90 -13.95 -9.05
CA GLY A 120 20.38 -15.32 -9.24
C GLY A 120 19.24 -16.25 -9.63
N ARG A 121 19.53 -17.26 -10.47
CA ARG A 121 18.56 -18.31 -10.78
C ARG A 121 18.78 -19.51 -9.88
N VAL A 122 17.75 -19.91 -9.14
CA VAL A 122 17.74 -21.10 -8.28
C VAL A 122 16.55 -21.98 -8.69
N GLY A 123 16.81 -23.02 -9.49
CA GLY A 123 15.77 -23.90 -10.00
C GLY A 123 14.75 -23.16 -10.90
N LEU A 124 13.49 -23.13 -10.47
CA LEU A 124 12.39 -22.42 -11.14
C LEU A 124 12.16 -21.01 -10.59
N PHE A 125 13.05 -20.53 -9.74
CA PHE A 125 12.95 -19.22 -9.11
C PHE A 125 14.11 -18.31 -9.51
N ARG A 126 13.82 -17.01 -9.48
CA ARG A 126 14.79 -15.93 -9.53
C ARG A 126 14.83 -15.24 -8.18
N VAL A 127 16.04 -15.06 -7.65
CA VAL A 127 16.33 -14.56 -6.31
C VAL A 127 17.06 -13.24 -6.44
N PHE A 128 16.57 -12.21 -5.77
CA PHE A 128 17.10 -10.85 -5.78
C PHE A 128 17.47 -10.47 -4.35
N PRO A 129 18.69 -10.81 -3.89
CA PRO A 129 19.18 -10.32 -2.62
C PRO A 129 19.58 -8.85 -2.76
N ARG A 130 19.33 -8.09 -1.70
CA ARG A 130 19.72 -6.69 -1.55
C ARG A 130 20.12 -6.43 -0.10
N LEU A 131 21.09 -5.54 0.08
CA LEU A 131 21.49 -5.03 1.38
C LEU A 131 21.70 -3.51 1.25
N SER A 132 20.91 -2.72 1.97
CA SER A 132 21.19 -1.29 2.14
C SER A 132 21.88 -1.06 3.48
N ALA A 133 22.77 -0.07 3.54
CA ALA A 133 23.31 0.44 4.79
C ALA A 133 23.48 1.95 4.65
N GLY A 134 23.21 2.70 5.71
CA GLY A 134 23.30 4.15 5.68
C GLY A 134 23.37 4.77 7.06
N GLY A 135 23.49 6.09 7.09
CA GLY A 135 23.34 6.86 8.31
C GLY A 135 22.62 8.17 8.04
N ALA A 136 21.84 8.61 9.01
CA ALA A 136 21.13 9.88 8.99
C ALA A 136 21.38 10.66 10.28
N TYR A 137 21.19 11.97 10.18
CA TYR A 137 21.05 12.86 11.33
C TYR A 137 19.61 13.33 11.40
N GLU A 138 19.01 13.21 12.57
CA GLU A 138 17.67 13.67 12.91
C GLU A 138 17.79 14.83 13.88
N SER A 139 17.08 15.92 13.64
CA SER A 139 17.09 17.07 14.55
C SER A 139 16.17 16.90 15.76
N ASN A 140 15.19 16.01 15.67
CA ASN A 140 14.13 15.84 16.66
C ASN A 140 13.63 14.39 16.69
N VAL A 141 14.36 13.52 17.40
CA VAL A 141 14.08 12.08 17.50
C VAL A 141 12.73 11.81 18.19
N PHE A 142 12.36 12.65 19.16
CA PHE A 142 11.17 12.47 19.99
C PHE A 142 9.92 13.21 19.49
N ALA A 143 10.01 13.89 18.34
CA ALA A 143 8.90 14.68 17.78
C ALA A 143 8.28 15.65 18.81
N THR A 144 9.10 16.45 19.50
CA THR A 144 8.63 17.45 20.50
C THR A 144 8.73 18.88 19.97
N ASP A 145 7.84 19.78 20.41
CA ASP A 145 7.92 21.22 20.09
C ASP A 145 9.15 21.88 20.75
N GLU A 146 9.22 21.78 22.08
CA GLU A 146 10.30 22.33 22.88
C GLU A 146 11.37 21.28 23.20
N ASP A 147 12.57 21.75 23.58
CA ASP A 147 13.68 20.91 24.04
C ASP A 147 14.10 19.79 23.06
N THR A 148 13.95 20.02 21.75
CA THR A 148 14.27 19.05 20.69
C THR A 148 15.63 18.36 20.86
N LYS A 149 15.65 17.06 20.60
CA LYS A 149 16.84 16.22 20.71
C LYS A 149 17.22 15.66 19.35
N GLY A 150 18.41 16.01 18.89
CA GLY A 150 18.96 15.46 17.67
C GLY A 150 19.87 14.26 17.93
N ASP A 151 19.95 13.34 16.97
CA ASP A 151 20.82 12.18 17.03
C ASP A 151 21.24 11.70 15.63
N PHE A 152 22.31 10.91 15.58
CA PHE A 152 22.65 10.12 14.42
C PHE A 152 22.09 8.70 14.55
N VAL A 153 21.44 8.24 13.50
CA VAL A 153 20.96 6.87 13.37
C VAL A 153 21.72 6.15 12.26
N ALA A 154 22.19 4.94 12.53
CA ALA A 154 22.75 4.03 11.54
C ALA A 154 21.71 2.96 11.20
N THR A 155 21.47 2.76 9.90
CA THR A 155 20.42 1.85 9.42
C THR A 155 21.01 0.75 8.54
N VAL A 156 20.56 -0.50 8.74
CA VAL A 156 20.88 -1.65 7.89
C VAL A 156 19.60 -2.33 7.44
N GLU A 157 19.49 -2.57 6.13
CA GLU A 157 18.27 -3.09 5.49
C GLU A 157 18.56 -4.28 4.58
N PRO A 158 18.57 -5.52 5.10
CA PRO A 158 18.56 -6.69 4.25
C PRO A 158 17.18 -6.86 3.59
N ASN A 159 17.18 -7.21 2.31
CA ASN A 159 15.97 -7.57 1.57
C ASN A 159 16.23 -8.76 0.66
N LEU A 160 15.26 -9.67 0.59
CA LEU A 160 15.28 -10.84 -0.27
C LEU A 160 13.95 -10.94 -1.00
N THR A 161 14.00 -10.88 -2.33
CA THR A 161 12.83 -11.19 -3.17
C THR A 161 13.06 -12.47 -3.95
N VAL A 162 12.13 -13.40 -3.91
CA VAL A 162 12.14 -14.65 -4.68
C VAL A 162 10.90 -14.68 -5.58
N ARG A 163 11.07 -14.91 -6.88
CA ARG A 163 9.97 -14.92 -7.86
C ARG A 163 10.03 -16.17 -8.71
N SER A 164 8.89 -16.82 -8.92
CA SER A 164 8.80 -17.94 -9.86
C SER A 164 9.01 -17.48 -11.31
N ASP A 165 9.76 -18.24 -12.11
CA ASP A 165 9.91 -18.07 -13.56
C ASP A 165 8.80 -18.80 -14.35
N TRP A 166 7.63 -19.03 -13.75
CA TRP A 166 6.55 -19.79 -14.36
C TRP A 166 5.80 -18.98 -15.43
N PRO A 167 5.33 -19.62 -16.53
CA PRO A 167 4.75 -18.89 -17.66
C PRO A 167 3.30 -18.42 -17.47
N VAL A 168 2.57 -18.97 -16.50
CA VAL A 168 1.12 -18.76 -16.34
C VAL A 168 0.79 -18.38 -14.90
N HIS A 169 1.21 -19.22 -13.95
CA HIS A 169 1.04 -18.96 -12.53
C HIS A 169 2.19 -18.13 -11.98
N SER A 170 1.99 -17.50 -10.83
CA SER A 170 3.08 -16.87 -10.08
C SER A 170 3.06 -17.32 -8.63
N LEU A 171 4.24 -17.53 -8.07
CA LEU A 171 4.49 -17.72 -6.65
C LEU A 171 5.74 -16.91 -6.29
N ASN A 172 5.58 -15.99 -5.35
CA ASN A 172 6.62 -15.08 -4.93
C ASN A 172 6.76 -15.10 -3.40
N PHE A 173 7.96 -14.78 -2.94
CA PHE A 173 8.29 -14.60 -1.54
C PHE A 173 9.09 -13.32 -1.37
N GLY A 174 8.82 -12.60 -0.30
CA GLY A 174 9.59 -11.44 0.14
C GLY A 174 10.01 -11.64 1.59
N ALA A 175 11.21 -11.17 1.93
CA ALA A 175 11.65 -11.00 3.32
C ALA A 175 12.47 -9.72 3.42
N HIS A 176 12.31 -8.97 4.49
CA HIS A 176 13.04 -7.73 4.73
C HIS A 176 13.25 -7.50 6.23
N ALA A 177 14.24 -6.67 6.55
CA ALA A 177 14.37 -6.08 7.87
C ALA A 177 14.88 -4.64 7.75
N VAL A 178 14.60 -3.81 8.75
CA VAL A 178 15.14 -2.47 8.95
C VAL A 178 15.65 -2.40 10.39
N ILE A 179 16.96 -2.21 10.53
CA ILE A 179 17.64 -2.24 11.81
C ILE A 179 18.23 -0.85 12.02
N GLY A 180 17.64 -0.06 12.91
CA GLY A 180 18.08 1.30 13.24
C GLY A 180 18.81 1.33 14.58
N ARG A 181 19.96 2.01 14.63
CA ARG A 181 20.76 2.18 15.85
C ARG A 181 21.12 3.65 16.07
N HIS A 182 20.61 4.21 17.15
CA HIS A 182 20.84 5.57 17.60
C HIS A 182 22.18 5.68 18.30
N ALA A 183 22.88 6.82 18.11
CA ALA A 183 24.20 7.00 18.67
C ALA A 183 24.15 7.45 20.14
N GLU A 184 23.15 8.24 20.51
CA GLU A 184 22.95 8.77 21.86
C GLU A 184 21.70 8.16 22.53
N TYR A 185 20.56 8.14 21.84
CA TYR A 185 19.28 7.68 22.40
C TYR A 185 19.02 6.21 22.05
N THR A 186 19.81 5.29 22.60
CA THR A 186 19.71 3.85 22.26
C THR A 186 18.39 3.19 22.67
N GLY A 187 17.57 3.83 23.52
CA GLY A 187 16.19 3.39 23.78
C GLY A 187 15.32 3.47 22.52
N GLU A 188 15.67 4.36 21.59
CA GLU A 188 14.99 4.55 20.31
C GLU A 188 15.49 3.56 19.23
N ASP A 189 16.35 2.60 19.58
CA ASP A 189 16.76 1.54 18.66
C ASP A 189 15.56 0.67 18.26
N TYR A 190 15.47 0.32 16.97
CA TYR A 190 14.37 -0.49 16.45
C TYR A 190 14.85 -1.64 15.56
N ASN A 191 14.01 -2.67 15.46
CA ASN A 191 14.21 -3.84 14.62
C ASN A 191 12.90 -4.22 13.95
N ASP A 192 12.67 -3.70 12.76
CA ASP A 192 11.49 -4.06 11.98
C ASP A 192 11.86 -5.21 11.06
N PHE A 193 10.98 -6.18 10.89
CA PHE A 193 11.17 -7.23 9.90
C PHE A 193 9.86 -7.79 9.42
N GLY A 194 9.85 -8.28 8.19
CA GLY A 194 8.65 -8.87 7.65
C GLY A 194 8.91 -9.86 6.54
N ALA A 195 7.96 -10.76 6.37
CA ALA A 195 7.96 -11.77 5.33
C ALA A 195 6.58 -11.81 4.65
N GLU A 196 6.60 -11.96 3.33
CA GLU A 196 5.38 -12.10 2.54
C GLU A 196 5.50 -13.27 1.57
N ALA A 197 4.36 -13.89 1.26
CA ALA A 197 4.20 -14.84 0.19
C ALA A 197 2.94 -14.49 -0.59
N ASP A 198 3.06 -14.41 -1.91
CA ASP A 198 1.92 -14.16 -2.79
C ASP A 198 1.93 -15.08 -3.99
N GLY A 199 0.73 -15.33 -4.52
CA GLY A 199 0.59 -16.11 -5.72
C GLY A 199 -0.65 -15.76 -6.50
N VAL A 200 -0.59 -16.10 -7.79
CA VAL A 200 -1.75 -16.05 -8.67
C VAL A 200 -1.83 -17.32 -9.49
N ILE A 201 -3.04 -17.87 -9.53
CA ILE A 201 -3.38 -19.04 -10.30
C ILE A 201 -4.40 -18.61 -11.37
N GLU A 202 -4.01 -18.65 -12.64
CA GLU A 202 -4.98 -18.60 -13.75
C GLU A 202 -5.75 -19.92 -13.76
N ILE A 203 -6.99 -19.92 -13.26
CA ILE A 203 -7.86 -21.10 -13.22
C ILE A 203 -8.27 -21.46 -14.65
N GLN A 204 -8.63 -20.43 -15.41
CA GLN A 204 -8.95 -20.49 -16.83
C GLN A 204 -8.77 -19.09 -17.42
N ARG A 205 -8.85 -18.99 -18.74
CA ARG A 205 -8.76 -17.69 -19.42
C ARG A 205 -9.75 -16.68 -18.83
N GLY A 206 -9.20 -15.57 -18.34
CA GLY A 206 -9.95 -14.48 -17.74
C GLY A 206 -10.51 -14.81 -16.35
N THR A 207 -10.06 -15.87 -15.68
CA THR A 207 -10.35 -16.13 -14.27
C THR A 207 -9.07 -16.37 -13.50
N ASP A 208 -8.74 -15.45 -12.59
CA ASP A 208 -7.55 -15.51 -11.78
C ASP A 208 -7.92 -15.59 -10.29
N PHE A 209 -7.29 -16.51 -9.58
CA PHE A 209 -7.30 -16.56 -8.12
C PHE A 209 -5.98 -16.01 -7.60
N LEU A 210 -6.04 -14.97 -6.78
CA LEU A 210 -4.89 -14.36 -6.12
C LEU A 210 -4.98 -14.65 -4.63
N TRP A 211 -3.87 -15.02 -4.01
CA TRP A 211 -3.74 -15.07 -2.56
C TRP A 211 -2.44 -14.40 -2.10
N SER A 212 -2.46 -13.84 -0.90
CA SER A 212 -1.24 -13.36 -0.23
C SER A 212 -1.34 -13.58 1.27
N ALA A 213 -0.20 -13.85 1.89
CA ALA A 213 -0.01 -13.91 3.33
C ALA A 213 1.23 -13.07 3.67
N ALA A 214 1.13 -12.24 4.69
CA ALA A 214 2.23 -11.41 5.17
C ALA A 214 2.27 -11.41 6.69
N TYR A 215 3.47 -11.30 7.23
CA TYR A 215 3.75 -11.04 8.63
C TYR A 215 4.81 -9.95 8.72
N GLU A 216 4.65 -9.03 9.66
CA GLU A 216 5.67 -8.04 9.99
C GLU A 216 5.66 -7.73 11.48
N GLU A 217 6.84 -7.55 12.04
CA GLU A 217 7.09 -6.86 13.29
C GLU A 217 7.56 -5.45 12.92
N GLY A 218 6.95 -4.43 13.50
CA GLY A 218 7.26 -3.02 13.22
C GLY A 218 7.09 -2.14 14.45
N HIS A 219 7.29 -0.84 14.26
CA HIS A 219 7.11 0.14 15.31
C HIS A 219 6.34 1.38 14.83
N LEU A 220 5.75 2.09 15.80
CA LEU A 220 5.22 3.43 15.61
C LEU A 220 6.32 4.44 15.89
N GLY A 221 6.48 5.40 14.98
CA GLY A 221 7.31 6.58 15.18
C GLY A 221 6.66 7.56 16.15
N ARG A 222 7.49 8.41 16.75
CA ARG A 222 7.12 9.31 17.85
C ARG A 222 6.05 10.36 17.52
N GLY A 223 5.95 10.74 16.25
CA GLY A 223 4.90 11.65 15.77
C GLY A 223 3.60 10.94 15.37
N SER A 224 3.46 9.64 15.65
CA SER A 224 2.24 8.90 15.35
C SER A 224 1.13 9.28 16.35
N PRO A 225 -0.09 9.57 15.90
CA PRO A 225 -1.21 9.79 16.82
C PRO A 225 -1.55 8.54 17.64
N ASP A 226 -1.15 7.35 17.16
CA ASP A 226 -1.30 6.06 17.85
C ASP A 226 -0.14 5.73 18.82
N ASP A 227 0.89 6.60 18.92
CA ASP A 227 1.93 6.49 19.95
C ASP A 227 1.52 7.32 21.17
N VAL A 228 1.20 6.67 22.28
CA VAL A 228 0.73 7.35 23.52
C VAL A 228 1.86 8.04 24.31
N GLY A 229 3.08 8.02 23.78
CA GLY A 229 4.27 8.64 24.37
C GLY A 229 4.71 8.01 25.70
N GLY A 230 5.77 8.56 26.30
CA GLY A 230 6.22 8.20 27.65
C GLY A 230 6.92 6.85 27.82
N GLY A 231 6.99 6.02 26.77
CA GLY A 231 7.74 4.77 26.74
C GLY A 231 9.26 4.97 26.63
N ASP A 232 10.03 4.08 27.27
CA ASP A 232 11.48 3.91 27.14
C ASP A 232 11.82 3.11 25.87
N GLY A 233 11.38 3.65 24.72
CA GLY A 233 11.54 3.04 23.40
C GLY A 233 10.26 3.03 22.56
N PRO A 234 10.37 2.77 21.25
CA PRO A 234 9.26 2.92 20.32
C PRO A 234 8.18 1.88 20.60
N ARG A 235 6.91 2.25 20.44
CA ARG A 235 5.80 1.30 20.54
C ARG A 235 5.88 0.31 19.39
N THR A 236 5.97 -0.99 19.68
CA THR A 236 6.14 -2.05 18.66
C THR A 236 4.88 -2.90 18.50
N PHE A 237 4.73 -3.54 17.35
CA PHE A 237 3.60 -4.39 17.04
C PHE A 237 3.96 -5.53 16.10
N ASP A 238 3.22 -6.63 16.21
CA ASP A 238 3.16 -7.72 15.26
C ASP A 238 1.89 -7.60 14.39
N ARG A 239 2.02 -7.75 13.07
CA ARG A 239 0.90 -7.70 12.14
C ARG A 239 0.90 -8.87 11.17
N SER A 240 -0.16 -9.66 11.21
CA SER A 240 -0.41 -10.80 10.31
C SER A 240 -1.56 -10.50 9.36
N THR A 241 -1.31 -10.54 8.05
CA THR A 241 -2.33 -10.28 7.02
C THR A 241 -2.51 -11.46 6.09
N GLY A 242 -3.76 -11.94 5.96
CA GLY A 242 -4.20 -12.86 4.92
C GLY A 242 -5.11 -12.16 3.91
N TYR A 243 -4.94 -12.47 2.63
CA TYR A 243 -5.80 -11.95 1.57
C TYR A 243 -6.06 -13.01 0.50
N ALA A 244 -7.29 -13.03 -0.02
CA ALA A 244 -7.66 -13.82 -1.19
C ALA A 244 -8.58 -13.02 -2.12
N ALA A 245 -8.46 -13.24 -3.43
CA ALA A 245 -9.35 -12.68 -4.43
C ALA A 245 -9.61 -13.66 -5.57
N LEU A 246 -10.85 -13.68 -6.04
CA LEU A 246 -11.26 -14.32 -7.27
C LEU A 246 -11.71 -13.24 -8.25
N SER A 247 -11.07 -13.16 -9.40
CA SER A 247 -11.40 -12.20 -10.45
C SER A 247 -11.85 -12.89 -11.72
N ARG A 248 -12.79 -12.28 -12.44
CA ARG A 248 -13.31 -12.72 -13.72
C ARG A 248 -13.38 -11.54 -14.69
N SER A 249 -12.76 -11.68 -15.85
CA SER A 249 -12.84 -10.75 -16.98
C SER A 249 -13.65 -11.37 -18.12
N LEU A 250 -14.70 -10.68 -18.54
CA LEU A 250 -15.62 -11.05 -19.63
C LEU A 250 -15.60 -9.96 -20.71
N GLY A 251 -14.48 -9.87 -21.44
CA GLY A 251 -14.28 -8.81 -22.44
C GLY A 251 -14.12 -7.45 -21.77
N VAL A 252 -15.12 -6.58 -21.94
CA VAL A 252 -15.13 -5.22 -21.39
C VAL A 252 -15.59 -5.15 -19.93
N LEU A 253 -16.09 -6.25 -19.35
CA LEU A 253 -16.56 -6.30 -17.97
C LEU A 253 -15.57 -7.07 -17.09
N GLY A 254 -15.34 -6.56 -15.89
CA GLY A 254 -14.57 -7.21 -14.83
C GLY A 254 -15.41 -7.36 -13.56
N ALA A 255 -15.21 -8.46 -12.85
CA ALA A 255 -15.74 -8.68 -11.51
C ALA A 255 -14.65 -9.27 -10.62
N THR A 256 -14.54 -8.77 -9.39
CA THR A 256 -13.65 -9.32 -8.35
C THR A 256 -14.42 -9.46 -7.06
N VAL A 257 -14.23 -10.58 -6.38
CA VAL A 257 -14.62 -10.77 -4.98
C VAL A 257 -13.34 -11.03 -4.20
N ASP A 258 -13.16 -10.31 -3.11
CA ASP A 258 -11.94 -10.37 -2.30
C ASP A 258 -12.25 -10.32 -0.80
N SER A 259 -11.28 -10.71 0.01
CA SER A 259 -11.36 -10.59 1.47
C SER A 259 -9.95 -10.46 2.04
N SER A 260 -9.80 -9.55 3.00
CA SER A 260 -8.62 -9.44 3.86
C SER A 260 -8.99 -9.79 5.30
N ILE A 261 -8.05 -10.41 6.01
CA ILE A 261 -8.07 -10.59 7.47
C ILE A 261 -6.71 -10.10 7.97
N THR A 262 -6.72 -9.13 8.86
CA THR A 262 -5.51 -8.57 9.48
C THR A 262 -5.63 -8.69 10.98
N TYR A 263 -4.65 -9.29 11.63
CA TYR A 263 -4.52 -9.27 13.08
C TYR A 263 -3.31 -8.41 13.44
N THR A 264 -3.50 -7.50 14.40
CA THR A 264 -2.47 -6.62 14.94
C THR A 264 -2.40 -6.86 16.45
N ASP A 265 -1.20 -7.12 16.94
CA ASP A 265 -0.84 -7.37 18.34
C ASP A 265 0.19 -6.31 18.73
N PHE A 266 -0.13 -5.46 19.70
CA PHE A 266 0.75 -4.40 20.19
C PHE A 266 1.52 -4.87 21.40
N HIS A 267 2.84 -4.81 21.33
CA HIS A 267 3.67 -5.23 22.45
C HIS A 267 3.65 -4.19 23.57
N ASP A 268 3.48 -4.66 24.81
CA ASP A 268 3.67 -3.88 26.02
C ASP A 268 4.99 -3.11 26.06
N GLY A 269 4.91 -1.89 26.58
CA GLY A 269 6.05 -1.01 26.81
C GLY A 269 6.43 -0.88 28.28
N GLU A 270 7.47 -0.10 28.54
CA GLU A 270 7.81 0.35 29.89
C GLU A 270 8.11 1.85 29.85
N THR A 271 7.75 2.59 30.89
CA THR A 271 8.18 4.00 31.05
C THR A 271 9.67 4.08 31.41
N ILE A 272 10.26 5.27 31.28
CA ILE A 272 11.64 5.56 31.75
C ILE A 272 11.85 5.22 33.24
N THR A 273 10.77 5.19 34.03
CA THR A 273 10.81 4.83 35.46
C THR A 273 10.65 3.33 35.75
N GLY A 274 10.46 2.50 34.71
CA GLY A 274 10.29 1.05 34.79
C GLY A 274 8.87 0.59 35.13
N ALA A 275 7.87 1.47 34.99
CA ALA A 275 6.46 1.06 35.08
C ALA A 275 5.98 0.51 33.73
N THR A 276 5.29 -0.63 33.73
CA THR A 276 4.70 -1.25 32.53
C THR A 276 3.62 -0.36 31.92
N ILE A 277 3.62 -0.28 30.60
CA ILE A 277 2.57 0.31 29.76
C ILE A 277 1.91 -0.88 29.04
N ASN A 278 0.67 -1.18 29.39
CA ASN A 278 -0.10 -2.24 28.75
C ASN A 278 -0.64 -1.74 27.41
N HIS A 279 -0.57 -2.58 26.38
CA HIS A 279 -1.08 -2.29 25.05
C HIS A 279 -2.04 -3.36 24.50
N ASP A 280 -2.34 -4.41 25.28
CA ASP A 280 -3.22 -5.51 24.89
C ASP A 280 -4.66 -5.04 24.58
N ASP A 281 -5.08 -3.87 25.09
CA ASP A 281 -6.41 -3.28 24.81
C ASP A 281 -6.55 -2.76 23.38
N ASP A 282 -5.43 -2.53 22.68
CA ASP A 282 -5.39 -2.11 21.28
C ASP A 282 -5.27 -3.29 20.29
N ASP A 283 -5.14 -4.53 20.79
CA ASP A 283 -5.07 -5.74 19.97
C ASP A 283 -6.37 -6.00 19.25
N HIS A 284 -6.29 -6.21 17.93
CA HIS A 284 -7.51 -6.35 17.13
C HIS A 284 -7.35 -7.16 15.85
N VAL A 285 -8.48 -7.68 15.39
CA VAL A 285 -8.65 -8.29 14.07
C VAL A 285 -9.58 -7.44 13.19
N VAL A 286 -9.11 -7.11 11.99
CA VAL A 286 -9.91 -6.49 10.92
C VAL A 286 -10.29 -7.53 9.88
N ILE A 287 -11.58 -7.76 9.69
CA ILE A 287 -12.14 -8.63 8.65
C ILE A 287 -12.84 -7.76 7.61
N ALA A 288 -12.42 -7.87 6.35
CA ALA A 288 -12.95 -6.98 5.33
C ALA A 288 -13.21 -7.64 3.96
N PRO A 289 -14.35 -8.34 3.79
CA PRO A 289 -14.79 -8.85 2.50
C PRO A 289 -15.26 -7.71 1.58
N GLY A 290 -14.98 -7.84 0.28
CA GLY A 290 -15.31 -6.84 -0.72
C GLY A 290 -15.67 -7.42 -2.07
N ALA A 291 -16.30 -6.58 -2.88
CA ALA A 291 -16.60 -6.87 -4.27
C ALA A 291 -16.36 -5.63 -5.13
N ARG A 292 -15.84 -5.85 -6.34
CA ARG A 292 -15.60 -4.80 -7.34
C ARG A 292 -16.19 -5.23 -8.68
N LEU A 293 -16.93 -4.33 -9.31
CA LEU A 293 -17.35 -4.44 -10.70
C LEU A 293 -16.67 -3.35 -11.50
N SER A 294 -16.15 -3.71 -12.68
CA SER A 294 -15.47 -2.77 -13.55
C SER A 294 -15.87 -2.90 -15.01
N TYR A 295 -15.65 -1.81 -15.73
CA TYR A 295 -15.97 -1.64 -17.13
C TYR A 295 -14.84 -0.95 -17.87
N SER A 296 -14.29 -1.62 -18.88
CA SER A 296 -13.16 -1.14 -19.67
C SER A 296 -13.44 -1.33 -21.16
N HIS A 297 -13.78 -0.23 -21.83
CA HIS A 297 -14.02 -0.22 -23.28
C HIS A 297 -12.75 -0.19 -24.12
N VAL A 298 -11.75 0.54 -23.63
CA VAL A 298 -10.46 0.78 -24.30
C VAL A 298 -9.36 0.43 -23.31
N ALA A 299 -8.27 -0.15 -23.80
CA ALA A 299 -7.11 -0.43 -22.98
C ALA A 299 -6.61 0.87 -22.31
N GLY A 300 -6.55 0.87 -20.97
CA GLY A 300 -6.11 2.03 -20.18
C GLY A 300 -7.23 2.85 -19.53
N ASP A 301 -8.50 2.63 -19.94
CA ASP A 301 -9.68 3.25 -19.36
C ASP A 301 -10.48 2.22 -18.54
N GLU A 302 -10.88 2.59 -17.34
CA GLU A 302 -11.71 1.76 -16.47
C GLU A 302 -12.69 2.64 -15.70
N LEU A 303 -13.96 2.24 -15.65
CA LEU A 303 -14.92 2.71 -14.66
C LEU A 303 -15.19 1.57 -13.69
N TYR A 304 -15.27 1.84 -12.40
CA TYR A 304 -15.53 0.80 -11.42
C TYR A 304 -16.42 1.28 -10.28
N VAL A 305 -17.10 0.30 -9.67
CA VAL A 305 -17.75 0.43 -8.36
C VAL A 305 -17.18 -0.64 -7.46
N ARG A 306 -16.83 -0.26 -6.22
CA ARG A 306 -16.37 -1.16 -5.18
C ARG A 306 -17.24 -1.03 -3.95
N THR A 307 -17.51 -2.17 -3.32
CA THR A 307 -18.10 -2.24 -2.00
C THR A 307 -17.25 -3.10 -1.08
N ARG A 308 -17.18 -2.74 0.20
CA ARG A 308 -16.46 -3.49 1.23
C ARG A 308 -17.30 -3.44 2.51
N TYR A 309 -17.42 -4.57 3.19
CA TYR A 309 -17.82 -4.58 4.60
C TYR A 309 -16.54 -4.64 5.43
N VAL A 310 -16.51 -3.94 6.56
CA VAL A 310 -15.36 -3.91 7.46
C VAL A 310 -15.87 -4.16 8.87
N GLU A 311 -15.24 -5.08 9.57
CA GLU A 311 -15.51 -5.39 10.98
C GLU A 311 -14.16 -5.41 11.69
N THR A 312 -14.06 -4.65 12.76
CA THR A 312 -12.89 -4.58 13.65
C THR A 312 -13.32 -5.11 15.00
N ILE A 313 -12.62 -6.12 15.51
CA ILE A 313 -12.91 -6.77 16.79
C ILE A 313 -11.64 -6.70 17.62
N PHE A 314 -11.73 -6.14 18.81
CA PHE A 314 -10.65 -6.05 19.79
C PHE A 314 -10.73 -7.23 20.76
N ASP A 315 -9.57 -7.72 21.20
CA ASP A 315 -9.52 -8.93 22.03
C ASP A 315 -9.95 -8.65 23.49
N ASP A 316 -9.54 -7.52 24.10
CA ASP A 316 -9.91 -7.09 25.46
C ASP A 316 -10.02 -5.55 25.60
N PRO A 317 -10.88 -4.85 24.81
CA PRO A 317 -10.83 -3.39 24.61
C PRO A 317 -11.12 -2.50 25.84
N THR A 318 -11.45 -3.09 26.99
CA THR A 318 -11.83 -2.35 28.21
C THR A 318 -10.93 -2.67 29.41
N GLU A 319 -9.88 -3.48 29.22
CA GLU A 319 -8.99 -3.92 30.31
C GLU A 319 -8.34 -2.74 31.04
N ASP A 320 -7.87 -1.74 30.30
CA ASP A 320 -7.25 -0.52 30.84
C ASP A 320 -8.25 0.62 31.09
N GLY A 321 -9.55 0.31 31.07
CA GLY A 321 -10.63 1.26 31.40
C GLY A 321 -11.03 2.20 30.26
N GLY A 322 -10.62 1.91 29.02
CA GLY A 322 -11.07 2.56 27.79
C GLY A 322 -12.45 2.12 27.30
N PRO A 323 -13.01 2.79 26.27
CA PRO A 323 -14.28 2.39 25.64
C PRO A 323 -14.11 1.14 24.78
N ASP A 324 -15.20 0.41 24.56
CA ASP A 324 -15.19 -0.71 23.59
C ASP A 324 -15.10 -0.16 22.15
N ARG A 325 -14.03 -0.53 21.44
CA ARG A 325 -13.68 -0.01 20.11
C ARG A 325 -14.14 -0.89 18.97
N ASP A 326 -14.81 -2.01 19.27
CA ASP A 326 -15.44 -2.85 18.27
C ASP A 326 -16.29 -2.00 17.34
N ASN A 327 -16.07 -2.16 16.03
CA ASN A 327 -16.78 -1.36 15.06
C ASN A 327 -17.06 -2.09 13.77
N THR A 328 -18.16 -1.70 13.14
CA THR A 328 -18.57 -2.20 11.84
C THR A 328 -18.76 -1.07 10.85
N GLY A 329 -18.51 -1.35 9.59
CA GLY A 329 -18.49 -0.36 8.53
C GLY A 329 -18.81 -0.91 7.17
N PHE A 330 -19.16 -0.01 6.26
CA PHE A 330 -19.43 -0.35 4.87
C PHE A 330 -18.90 0.72 3.95
N ASP A 331 -18.08 0.33 2.98
CA ASP A 331 -17.54 1.23 1.98
C ASP A 331 -18.33 1.08 0.67
N LEU A 332 -18.65 2.20 0.04
CA LEU A 332 -19.16 2.26 -1.32
C LEU A 332 -18.36 3.32 -2.10
N ILE A 333 -17.61 2.87 -3.11
CA ILE A 333 -16.68 3.72 -3.87
C ILE A 333 -17.00 3.61 -5.36
N PHE A 334 -17.07 4.74 -6.04
CA PHE A 334 -17.11 4.84 -7.49
C PHE A 334 -15.80 5.46 -7.97
N GLY A 335 -15.20 4.90 -9.01
CA GLY A 335 -13.96 5.46 -9.54
C GLY A 335 -13.78 5.24 -11.03
N ALA A 336 -12.82 5.98 -11.58
CA ALA A 336 -12.45 5.96 -12.97
C ALA A 336 -10.93 6.05 -13.09
N THR A 337 -10.33 5.14 -13.86
CA THR A 337 -8.94 5.22 -14.30
C THR A 337 -8.89 5.59 -15.76
N LYS A 338 -7.94 6.42 -16.15
CA LYS A 338 -7.72 6.80 -17.53
C LYS A 338 -6.25 6.94 -17.88
N THR A 339 -5.89 6.47 -19.08
CA THR A 339 -4.56 6.65 -19.65
C THR A 339 -4.68 7.47 -20.94
N PHE A 340 -4.21 8.71 -20.94
CA PHE A 340 -4.23 9.58 -22.12
C PHE A 340 -2.86 9.59 -22.81
N ASP A 341 -2.85 9.26 -24.10
CA ASP A 341 -1.69 9.34 -25.01
C ASP A 341 -0.39 8.72 -24.46
N ALA A 342 -0.53 7.71 -23.58
CA ALA A 342 0.51 7.12 -22.74
C ALA A 342 1.23 8.08 -21.77
N VAL A 343 1.21 9.39 -21.98
CA VAL A 343 1.92 10.42 -21.19
C VAL A 343 1.26 10.72 -19.85
N TRP A 344 -0.07 10.58 -19.77
CA TRP A 344 -0.83 10.78 -18.54
C TRP A 344 -1.49 9.49 -18.13
N ARG A 345 -1.41 9.20 -16.83
CA ARG A 345 -2.27 8.22 -16.19
C ARG A 345 -2.89 8.86 -14.96
N GLY A 346 -4.20 8.79 -14.86
CA GLY A 346 -4.91 9.33 -13.70
C GLY A 346 -5.98 8.38 -13.20
N GLU A 347 -6.28 8.49 -11.92
CA GLU A 347 -7.42 7.87 -11.27
C GLU A 347 -8.17 8.93 -10.49
N VAL A 348 -9.50 8.86 -10.50
CA VAL A 348 -10.38 9.66 -9.66
C VAL A 348 -11.42 8.76 -9.04
N TYR A 349 -11.70 8.93 -7.76
CA TYR A 349 -12.75 8.21 -7.06
C TYR A 349 -13.44 9.07 -6.01
N ALA A 350 -14.67 8.69 -5.67
CA ALA A 350 -15.45 9.24 -4.57
C ALA A 350 -16.35 8.15 -3.98
N GLY A 351 -16.65 8.25 -2.70
CA GLY A 351 -17.40 7.24 -1.98
C GLY A 351 -17.82 7.67 -0.59
N TYR A 352 -18.38 6.70 0.13
CA TYR A 352 -18.85 6.85 1.50
C TYR A 352 -18.46 5.59 2.30
N ALA A 353 -17.83 5.78 3.45
CA ALA A 353 -17.20 4.74 4.26
C ALA A 353 -17.45 4.95 5.77
N PRO A 354 -18.72 4.86 6.24
CA PRO A 354 -19.04 5.03 7.65
C PRO A 354 -18.49 3.91 8.52
N ARG A 355 -18.24 4.23 9.79
CA ARG A 355 -17.92 3.30 10.87
C ARG A 355 -18.85 3.56 12.05
N PHE A 356 -19.37 2.49 12.63
CA PHE A 356 -20.25 2.51 13.78
C PHE A 356 -19.60 1.69 14.88
N PHE A 357 -19.34 2.32 16.02
CA PHE A 357 -18.79 1.68 17.20
C PHE A 357 -19.89 1.02 18.02
N ASP A 358 -19.55 -0.06 18.70
CA ASP A 358 -20.47 -0.79 19.57
C ASP A 358 -20.69 -0.07 20.91
N ASP A 359 -19.68 0.68 21.40
CA ASP A 359 -19.81 1.55 22.56
C ASP A 359 -20.42 2.92 22.20
N ASP A 360 -21.47 3.32 22.92
CA ASP A 360 -22.11 4.63 22.78
C ASP A 360 -21.22 5.80 23.24
N ALA A 361 -20.12 5.52 23.96
CA ALA A 361 -19.11 6.52 24.32
C ALA A 361 -18.26 6.97 23.12
N MET A 362 -18.26 6.18 22.03
CA MET A 362 -17.48 6.43 20.83
C MET A 362 -18.33 7.12 19.76
N GLU A 363 -17.77 8.14 19.12
CA GLU A 363 -18.45 8.86 18.05
C GLU A 363 -18.34 8.08 16.73
N ALA A 364 -19.48 7.74 16.14
CA ALA A 364 -19.51 7.07 14.84
C ALA A 364 -18.94 7.98 13.74
N ILE A 365 -18.00 7.46 12.94
CA ILE A 365 -17.51 8.10 11.72
C ILE A 365 -18.63 8.08 10.68
N ASN A 366 -19.33 9.20 10.50
CA ASN A 366 -20.49 9.28 9.61
C ASN A 366 -20.61 10.68 8.96
N GLY A 367 -21.70 10.94 8.25
CA GLY A 367 -21.99 12.30 7.76
C GLY A 367 -20.94 12.83 6.79
N ALA A 368 -20.33 13.96 7.12
CA ALA A 368 -19.27 14.53 6.29
C ALA A 368 -17.97 13.74 6.41
N ASP A 369 -17.68 13.15 7.58
CA ASP A 369 -16.38 12.55 7.93
C ASP A 369 -16.18 11.22 7.24
N ALA A 370 -17.27 10.48 7.00
CA ALA A 370 -17.27 9.23 6.24
C ALA A 370 -17.14 9.40 4.71
N ILE A 371 -17.08 10.64 4.18
CA ILE A 371 -16.90 10.83 2.73
C ILE A 371 -15.44 10.57 2.36
N VAL A 372 -15.22 9.63 1.44
CA VAL A 372 -13.91 9.33 0.89
C VAL A 372 -13.81 9.81 -0.55
N ALA A 373 -12.66 10.33 -0.94
CA ALA A 373 -12.43 10.77 -2.30
C ALA A 373 -10.94 10.76 -2.62
N GLY A 374 -10.61 10.70 -3.90
CA GLY A 374 -9.22 10.85 -4.28
C GLY A 374 -9.02 11.08 -5.76
N VAL A 375 -7.88 11.69 -6.05
CA VAL A 375 -7.34 11.89 -7.38
C VAL A 375 -5.88 11.50 -7.32
N SER A 376 -5.40 10.68 -8.25
CA SER A 376 -3.97 10.43 -8.44
C SER A 376 -3.62 10.63 -9.91
N VAL A 377 -2.49 11.29 -10.18
CA VAL A 377 -2.05 11.61 -11.53
C VAL A 377 -0.54 11.41 -11.63
N VAL A 378 -0.15 10.66 -12.65
CA VAL A 378 1.22 10.55 -13.15
C VAL A 378 1.26 11.22 -14.51
N TRP A 379 2.05 12.29 -14.61
CA TRP A 379 2.28 13.01 -15.85
C TRP A 379 3.75 12.89 -16.26
N ASN A 380 4.00 12.47 -17.49
CA ASN A 380 5.35 12.35 -18.04
C ASN A 380 5.62 13.34 -19.16
N PRO A 381 5.82 14.64 -18.86
CA PRO A 381 6.03 15.66 -19.89
C PRO A 381 7.22 15.34 -20.82
N THR A 382 8.21 14.60 -20.31
CA THR A 382 9.33 14.07 -21.11
C THR A 382 9.65 12.64 -20.71
N ALA A 383 10.50 11.96 -21.47
CA ALA A 383 11.02 10.64 -21.10
C ALA A 383 11.90 10.66 -19.82
N GLN A 384 12.36 11.85 -19.40
CA GLN A 384 13.27 12.05 -18.27
C GLN A 384 12.60 12.77 -17.09
N THR A 385 11.34 13.21 -17.22
CA THR A 385 10.67 13.97 -16.17
C THR A 385 9.29 13.39 -15.90
N SER A 386 8.98 13.17 -14.63
CA SER A 386 7.65 12.84 -14.15
C SER A 386 7.17 13.90 -13.16
N VAL A 387 5.90 14.26 -13.27
CA VAL A 387 5.19 15.04 -12.27
C VAL A 387 4.12 14.14 -11.68
N LEU A 388 4.08 14.10 -10.36
CA LEU A 388 3.18 13.31 -9.54
C LEU A 388 2.25 14.27 -8.83
N GLY A 389 0.96 13.95 -8.81
CA GLY A 389 0.00 14.69 -8.01
C GLY A 389 -1.02 13.75 -7.42
N ASN A 390 -1.35 13.94 -6.14
CA ASN A 390 -2.43 13.22 -5.50
C ASN A 390 -3.20 14.12 -4.55
N VAL A 391 -4.51 13.92 -4.49
CA VAL A 391 -5.39 14.43 -3.45
C VAL A 391 -6.11 13.21 -2.90
N ARG A 392 -6.18 13.07 -1.58
CA ARG A 392 -6.87 11.96 -0.93
C ARG A 392 -7.64 12.50 0.26
N ARG A 393 -8.88 12.05 0.39
CA ARG A 393 -9.65 12.12 1.62
C ARG A 393 -10.00 10.71 2.07
N SER A 394 -9.64 10.39 3.30
CA SER A 394 -9.94 9.10 3.93
C SER A 394 -10.40 9.30 5.36
N ALA A 395 -11.10 8.30 5.89
CA ALA A 395 -11.46 8.25 7.29
C ALA A 395 -11.07 6.86 7.82
N THR A 396 -10.41 6.84 8.98
CA THR A 396 -9.94 5.58 9.57
C THR A 396 -10.12 5.64 11.08
N ALA A 397 -10.45 4.50 11.68
CA ALA A 397 -10.46 4.38 13.13
C ALA A 397 -9.03 4.48 13.67
N THR A 398 -8.90 4.97 14.91
CA THR A 398 -7.64 5.02 15.67
C THR A 398 -7.78 4.12 16.89
N VAL A 399 -6.65 3.82 17.52
CA VAL A 399 -6.61 3.09 18.79
C VAL A 399 -6.40 4.04 19.98
N THR A 400 -6.15 5.33 19.74
CA THR A 400 -5.74 6.28 20.79
C THR A 400 -6.88 6.80 21.68
N GLY A 401 -6.71 6.64 22.99
CA GLY A 401 -7.46 7.38 24.02
C GLY A 401 -8.98 7.24 23.94
N THR A 402 -9.71 8.35 23.77
CA THR A 402 -11.17 8.36 23.51
C THR A 402 -11.50 8.73 22.07
N THR A 403 -10.49 8.90 21.24
CA THR A 403 -10.65 9.28 19.84
C THR A 403 -11.18 8.10 19.06
N SER A 404 -12.20 8.36 18.26
CA SER A 404 -12.91 7.36 17.46
C SER A 404 -12.23 7.14 16.10
N GLY A 405 -11.70 8.19 15.50
CA GLY A 405 -10.99 8.08 14.23
C GLY A 405 -10.41 9.39 13.76
N ILE A 406 -9.81 9.36 12.58
CA ILE A 406 -9.21 10.52 11.94
C ILE A 406 -9.80 10.67 10.53
N SER A 407 -10.38 11.83 10.22
CA SER A 407 -10.72 12.24 8.85
C SER A 407 -9.55 13.02 8.27
N ALA A 408 -8.76 12.36 7.42
CA ALA A 408 -7.54 12.93 6.84
C ALA A 408 -7.77 13.43 5.41
N THR A 409 -7.36 14.66 5.13
CA THR A 409 -7.30 15.24 3.78
C THR A 409 -5.85 15.55 3.40
N GLY A 410 -5.30 14.76 2.50
CA GLY A 410 -3.93 14.89 2.01
C GLY A 410 -3.83 15.45 0.59
N LEU A 411 -2.85 16.32 0.37
CA LEU A 411 -2.39 16.81 -0.93
C LEU A 411 -0.91 16.49 -1.09
N GLY A 412 -0.54 15.83 -2.19
CA GLY A 412 0.85 15.55 -2.54
C GLY A 412 1.18 16.04 -3.95
N LEU A 413 2.36 16.66 -4.09
CA LEU A 413 2.93 17.03 -5.38
C LEU A 413 4.39 16.59 -5.42
N GLY A 414 4.79 15.95 -6.52
CA GLY A 414 6.14 15.44 -6.70
C GLY A 414 6.69 15.70 -8.08
N VAL A 415 8.00 15.86 -8.18
CA VAL A 415 8.73 15.89 -9.44
C VAL A 415 9.90 14.91 -9.35
N GLU A 416 10.03 14.07 -10.37
CA GLU A 416 11.18 13.20 -10.55
C GLU A 416 11.88 13.57 -11.86
N HIS A 417 13.20 13.61 -11.84
CA HIS A 417 13.99 13.94 -13.03
C HIS A 417 15.22 13.03 -13.17
N GLU A 418 15.31 12.36 -14.32
CA GLU A 418 16.47 11.60 -14.75
C GLU A 418 17.53 12.57 -15.32
N VAL A 419 18.41 13.09 -14.44
CA VAL A 419 19.54 13.96 -14.82
C VAL A 419 20.50 13.20 -15.74
N THR A 420 20.78 11.94 -15.40
CA THR A 420 21.53 11.02 -16.23
C THR A 420 20.90 9.64 -16.15
N ARG A 421 21.27 8.72 -17.05
CA ARG A 421 20.83 7.32 -16.97
C ARG A 421 21.18 6.61 -15.65
N ALA A 422 22.18 7.13 -14.93
CA ALA A 422 22.60 6.64 -13.63
C ALA A 422 22.04 7.47 -12.45
N THR A 423 21.56 8.69 -12.70
CA THR A 423 21.22 9.67 -11.66
C THR A 423 19.78 10.14 -11.80
N VAL A 424 18.97 9.88 -10.78
CA VAL A 424 17.62 10.42 -10.66
C VAL A 424 17.59 11.35 -9.46
N VAL A 425 17.01 12.53 -9.62
CA VAL A 425 16.72 13.45 -8.52
C VAL A 425 15.21 13.58 -8.39
N PHE A 426 14.74 13.82 -7.18
CA PHE A 426 13.32 14.00 -6.91
C PHE A 426 13.09 15.00 -5.79
N GLY A 427 11.89 15.58 -5.81
CA GLY A 427 11.40 16.45 -4.76
C GLY A 427 9.89 16.28 -4.62
N THR A 428 9.41 16.24 -3.39
CA THR A 428 8.00 16.03 -3.06
C THR A 428 7.60 16.99 -1.95
N VAL A 429 6.41 17.55 -2.06
CA VAL A 429 5.76 18.30 -0.98
C VAL A 429 4.43 17.63 -0.66
N GLN A 430 4.14 17.47 0.62
CA GLN A 430 2.88 16.93 1.10
C GLN A 430 2.30 17.87 2.16
N TYR A 431 0.98 17.92 2.17
CA TYR A 431 0.20 18.58 3.20
C TYR A 431 -0.90 17.61 3.62
N SER A 432 -1.10 17.41 4.91
CA SER A 432 -2.22 16.63 5.48
C SER A 432 -2.94 17.48 6.51
N TYR A 433 -4.25 17.54 6.40
CA TYR A 433 -5.13 18.04 7.44
C TYR A 433 -5.83 16.85 8.09
N ASN A 434 -5.65 16.66 9.39
CA ASN A 434 -6.24 15.58 10.16
C ASN A 434 -7.27 16.14 11.15
N ASP A 435 -8.52 15.72 11.01
CA ASP A 435 -9.61 16.05 11.92
C ASP A 435 -9.91 14.84 12.80
N PHE A 436 -9.70 14.96 14.11
CA PHE A 436 -9.87 13.87 15.06
C PHE A 436 -11.33 13.78 15.50
N ILE A 437 -11.94 12.62 15.30
CA ILE A 437 -13.35 12.37 15.58
C ILE A 437 -13.47 11.88 17.02
N GLY A 438 -14.35 12.49 17.82
CA GLY A 438 -14.46 12.23 19.26
C GLY A 438 -13.57 13.11 20.15
N GLU A 439 -12.74 13.97 19.56
CA GLU A 439 -11.87 14.94 20.24
C GLU A 439 -11.89 16.29 19.49
N SER A 440 -11.50 17.38 20.14
CA SER A 440 -11.35 18.69 19.48
C SER A 440 -9.91 18.94 19.04
N ARG A 441 -9.30 17.97 18.36
CA ARG A 441 -7.93 18.04 17.83
C ARG A 441 -7.94 18.12 16.30
N GLU A 442 -7.24 19.11 15.78
CA GLU A 442 -7.00 19.32 14.37
C GLU A 442 -5.48 19.44 14.16
N ASP A 443 -4.92 18.66 13.24
CA ASP A 443 -3.48 18.72 12.91
C ASP A 443 -3.26 19.11 11.44
N ASP A 444 -2.39 20.08 11.23
CA ASP A 444 -1.82 20.47 9.94
C ASP A 444 -0.39 19.94 9.82
N ILE A 445 -0.16 18.96 8.94
CA ILE A 445 1.15 18.33 8.73
C ILE A 445 1.70 18.73 7.37
N TYR A 446 2.92 19.30 7.37
CA TYR A 446 3.67 19.67 6.17
C TYR A 446 4.90 18.79 6.03
N GLU A 447 5.12 18.21 4.85
CA GLU A 447 6.32 17.44 4.57
C GLU A 447 7.01 17.90 3.28
N LEU A 448 8.34 17.95 3.31
CA LEU A 448 9.19 18.17 2.14
C LEU A 448 10.23 17.05 2.08
N ASN A 449 10.22 16.27 0.99
CA ASN A 449 11.26 15.29 0.70
C ASN A 449 12.06 15.71 -0.52
N LEU A 450 13.38 15.71 -0.40
CA LEU A 450 14.32 15.95 -1.49
C LEU A 450 15.30 14.79 -1.54
N GLY A 451 15.63 14.31 -2.74
CA GLY A 451 16.58 13.20 -2.83
C GLY A 451 17.26 13.04 -4.17
N ALA A 452 18.35 12.28 -4.14
CA ALA A 452 19.14 11.92 -5.30
C ALA A 452 19.60 10.47 -5.22
N ASP A 453 19.33 9.73 -6.28
CA ASP A 453 19.71 8.34 -6.49
C ASP A 453 20.82 8.25 -7.51
N TYR A 454 21.95 7.62 -7.17
CA TYR A 454 23.06 7.37 -8.08
C TYR A 454 23.39 5.88 -8.21
N ALA A 455 23.12 5.29 -9.37
CA ALA A 455 23.58 3.94 -9.70
C ALA A 455 25.01 3.99 -10.25
N MET A 456 25.99 3.60 -9.42
CA MET A 456 27.38 3.44 -9.87
C MET A 456 27.50 2.31 -10.90
N ASN A 457 26.81 1.20 -10.65
CA ASN A 457 26.66 0.07 -11.58
C ASN A 457 25.40 -0.74 -11.20
N ARG A 458 25.19 -1.92 -11.80
CA ARG A 458 24.03 -2.76 -11.45
C ARG A 458 24.03 -3.27 -10.01
N TYR A 459 25.21 -3.41 -9.41
CA TYR A 459 25.40 -4.02 -8.09
C TYR A 459 25.43 -2.99 -6.97
N VAL A 460 25.82 -1.75 -7.25
CA VAL A 460 26.03 -0.71 -6.23
C VAL A 460 25.29 0.57 -6.64
N SER A 461 24.45 1.07 -5.74
CA SER A 461 23.88 2.42 -5.82
C SER A 461 24.07 3.18 -4.51
N PHE A 462 24.04 4.50 -4.61
CA PHE A 462 24.05 5.43 -3.49
C PHE A 462 22.79 6.28 -3.53
N ASP A 463 22.37 6.73 -2.37
CA ASP A 463 21.20 7.58 -2.19
C ASP A 463 21.52 8.67 -1.17
N LEU A 464 21.04 9.88 -1.44
CA LEU A 464 21.08 11.04 -0.56
C LEU A 464 19.64 11.50 -0.38
N GLY A 465 19.22 11.71 0.87
CA GLY A 465 17.87 12.17 1.19
C GLY A 465 17.89 13.31 2.20
N TYR A 466 16.93 14.20 2.07
CA TYR A 466 16.54 15.20 3.06
C TYR A 466 15.03 15.15 3.22
N ASN A 467 14.57 15.03 4.47
CA ASN A 467 13.18 15.09 4.87
C ASN A 467 13.01 16.25 5.86
N PHE A 468 11.92 16.97 5.71
CA PHE A 468 11.42 17.97 6.65
C PHE A 468 9.97 17.62 6.94
N THR A 469 9.61 17.63 8.21
CA THR A 469 8.23 17.43 8.69
C THR A 469 7.93 18.50 9.73
N GLN A 470 6.77 19.12 9.61
CA GLN A 470 6.22 20.02 10.61
C GLN A 470 4.78 19.60 10.87
N GLN A 471 4.40 19.47 12.14
CA GLN A 471 3.03 19.30 12.59
C GLN A 471 2.67 20.51 13.45
N ASP A 472 1.62 21.22 13.05
CA ASP A 472 0.95 22.24 13.86
C ASP A 472 -0.39 21.63 14.32
N SER A 473 -0.63 21.56 15.63
CA SER A 473 -1.81 20.95 16.24
C SER A 473 -2.62 21.98 17.02
N SER A 474 -3.93 21.75 17.13
CA SER A 474 -4.78 22.50 18.07
C SER A 474 -4.67 21.99 19.51
N GLU A 475 -4.02 20.84 19.73
CA GLU A 475 -3.81 20.24 21.05
C GLU A 475 -2.42 20.62 21.61
N ASP A 476 -2.38 21.08 22.86
CA ASP A 476 -1.15 21.57 23.47
C ASP A 476 -0.10 20.46 23.61
N GLY A 477 1.08 20.66 23.03
CA GLY A 477 2.22 19.73 23.14
C GLY A 477 2.34 18.72 22.00
N GLU A 478 1.43 18.75 21.03
CA GLU A 478 1.43 17.89 19.85
C GLU A 478 2.12 18.55 18.62
N ASP A 479 2.56 19.80 18.76
CA ASP A 479 3.38 20.50 17.78
C ASP A 479 4.77 19.88 17.69
N TYR A 480 5.33 19.76 16.49
CA TYR A 480 6.75 19.47 16.33
C TYR A 480 7.30 19.84 14.96
N GLU A 481 8.61 20.09 14.92
CA GLU A 481 9.38 20.24 13.68
C GLU A 481 10.57 19.29 13.67
N GLY A 482 10.80 18.64 12.53
CA GLY A 482 11.86 17.67 12.34
C GLY A 482 12.57 17.83 11.00
N HIS A 483 13.89 17.72 11.03
CA HIS A 483 14.75 17.65 9.85
C HIS A 483 15.58 16.37 9.90
N THR A 484 15.56 15.62 8.81
CA THR A 484 16.38 14.42 8.67
C THR A 484 17.20 14.49 7.39
N ILE A 485 18.52 14.29 7.50
CA ILE A 485 19.42 14.19 6.34
C ILE A 485 20.21 12.90 6.42
N GLY A 486 20.23 12.13 5.32
CA GLY A 486 20.89 10.83 5.33
C GLY A 486 21.53 10.44 4.00
N LEU A 487 22.50 9.54 4.10
CA LEU A 487 23.26 8.98 2.98
C LEU A 487 23.29 7.46 3.08
N GLY A 488 22.94 6.78 1.98
CA GLY A 488 22.87 5.33 1.89
C GLY A 488 23.73 4.75 0.78
N VAL A 489 24.09 3.49 0.97
CA VAL A 489 24.63 2.61 -0.06
C VAL A 489 23.78 1.34 -0.13
N THR A 490 23.42 0.95 -1.34
CA THR A 490 22.67 -0.27 -1.62
C THR A 490 23.52 -1.21 -2.46
N LEU A 491 23.70 -2.42 -1.97
CA LEU A 491 24.23 -3.57 -2.70
C LEU A 491 23.07 -4.43 -3.19
N ARG A 492 23.08 -4.85 -4.45
CA ARG A 492 22.04 -5.70 -5.04
C ARG A 492 22.62 -6.64 -6.08
N TYR A 493 21.94 -7.75 -6.35
CA TYR A 493 22.38 -8.73 -7.35
C TYR A 493 21.35 -8.96 -8.44
#